data_AF-A0A3C1HHE8-F1
#
_entry.id   AF-A0A3C1HHE8-F1
#
_cell.length_a   1.000
_cell.length_b   1.000
_cell.length_c   1.000
_cell.angle_alpha   90.00
_cell.angle_beta   90.00
_cell.angle_gamma   90.00
#
_symmetry.space_group_name_H-M   'P 1'
#
loop_
_entity.id
_entity.type
_entity.pdbx_description
1 polymer ?
#
loop_
_entity_poly.entity_id
_entity_poly.type
_entity_poly.pdbx_seq_one_letter_code
_entity_poly.pdbx_strand_id
1 'polypeptide(L)'
;MVGLAGTERWMETHSVPMRDPSGAVGSVLSITRDVTDRKRASEEREKLETKLQQAQKLEAIGTLAGGIAHDFNNLLGTILGNLEQALAASREGRPVEENLKEGLLASHRAKRLVRQILAFSRQEPIDRKVLSLERLVAEAIGFLRATIPATVRIESMIEPEVPPVLADPTQIQQILMNLCTNSWQAMSGGPGQIRIGLESRRLDGIEASKIDGLPPGRYVCLTVEDDGQGMDSTTLERIFEPFFTTKGVGQGTGLGLSVVHGIVRHHAGGVTVVSRPGRGTTFRVYLPAAESESVVPTAPVRVMIGGGEHVLCLDDEESLGRVMSRTLQRLGYKVTCFHSPEAALEEFRRAPDAFDLVITDYEMPGMTGLAVAGQILGLRPQARVMLLSGYVKEEILREAARVGIRRVLLKPCETPILSQAVAELLAAEPGARTPSLPASR
;
A
#
# COMPACT_ATOMS: atom_id res chain seq x y z
N MET A 1 -45.53 16.46 -9.70
CA MET A 1 -46.54 16.49 -10.78
C MET A 1 -45.85 16.06 -12.06
N VAL A 2 -46.47 15.22 -12.89
CA VAL A 2 -45.87 14.78 -14.17
C VAL A 2 -46.30 15.73 -15.26
N GLY A 3 -45.34 16.40 -15.92
CA GLY A 3 -45.63 17.28 -17.05
C GLY A 3 -46.16 16.49 -18.26
N LEU A 4 -46.75 17.18 -19.25
CA LEU A 4 -47.29 16.58 -20.48
C LEU A 4 -46.30 15.71 -21.28
N ALA A 5 -44.99 15.85 -21.03
CA ALA A 5 -43.92 15.06 -21.63
C ALA A 5 -43.41 13.90 -20.75
N GLY A 6 -44.10 13.55 -19.65
CA GLY A 6 -43.70 12.48 -18.74
C GLY A 6 -42.60 12.87 -17.73
N THR A 7 -42.12 14.12 -17.74
CA THR A 7 -41.08 14.58 -16.80
C THR A 7 -41.67 14.93 -15.45
N GLU A 8 -41.10 14.36 -14.39
CA GLU A 8 -41.46 14.68 -13.00
C GLU A 8 -40.97 16.08 -12.63
N ARG A 9 -41.88 16.88 -12.07
CA ARG A 9 -41.63 18.27 -11.64
C ARG A 9 -42.15 18.53 -10.23
N TRP A 10 -41.38 19.31 -9.48
CA TRP A 10 -41.80 19.84 -8.18
C TRP A 10 -42.60 21.12 -8.38
N MET A 11 -43.85 21.11 -7.91
CA MET A 11 -44.75 22.24 -8.03
C MET A 11 -45.11 22.73 -6.63
N GLU A 12 -44.82 23.98 -6.34
CA GLU A 12 -45.25 24.66 -5.13
C GLU A 12 -46.55 25.41 -5.47
N THR A 13 -47.65 25.08 -4.78
CA THR A 13 -48.97 25.68 -5.05
C THR A 13 -49.47 26.39 -3.81
N HIS A 14 -49.78 27.67 -3.95
CA HIS A 14 -50.48 28.47 -2.95
C HIS A 14 -51.89 28.74 -3.43
N SER A 15 -52.88 28.39 -2.63
CA SER A 15 -54.28 28.56 -2.97
C SER A 15 -55.00 29.36 -1.89
N VAL A 16 -55.76 30.36 -2.32
CA VAL A 16 -56.57 31.21 -1.44
C VAL A 16 -58.03 31.13 -1.88
N PRO A 17 -58.98 30.81 -0.97
CA PRO A 17 -60.39 30.78 -1.30
C PRO A 17 -60.93 32.20 -1.50
N MET A 18 -61.64 32.41 -2.59
CA MET A 18 -62.34 33.65 -2.90
C MET A 18 -63.80 33.50 -2.45
N ARG A 19 -64.20 34.32 -1.48
CA ARG A 19 -65.56 34.31 -0.93
C ARG A 19 -66.42 35.37 -1.61
N ASP A 20 -67.67 35.03 -1.84
CA ASP A 20 -68.69 35.96 -2.31
C ASP A 20 -69.19 36.87 -1.16
N PRO A 21 -70.04 37.88 -1.43
CA PRO A 21 -70.59 38.75 -0.41
C PRO A 21 -71.43 38.04 0.68
N SER A 22 -71.87 36.80 0.44
CA SER A 22 -72.59 35.97 1.42
C SER A 22 -71.64 35.17 2.33
N GLY A 23 -70.33 35.22 2.07
CA GLY A 23 -69.30 34.48 2.80
C GLY A 23 -69.05 33.06 2.27
N ALA A 24 -69.79 32.63 1.23
CA ALA A 24 -69.62 31.32 0.60
C ALA A 24 -68.39 31.33 -0.33
N VAL A 25 -67.63 30.22 -0.37
CA VAL A 25 -66.46 30.10 -1.26
C VAL A 25 -66.96 29.79 -2.68
N GLY A 26 -66.92 30.78 -3.56
CA GLY A 26 -67.37 30.64 -4.96
C GLY A 26 -66.25 30.24 -5.93
N SER A 27 -64.99 30.49 -5.57
CA SER A 27 -63.83 30.11 -6.39
C SER A 27 -62.55 30.02 -5.55
N VAL A 28 -61.48 29.48 -6.14
CA VAL A 28 -60.15 29.41 -5.51
C VAL A 28 -59.15 30.03 -6.47
N LEU A 29 -58.39 31.01 -5.98
CA LEU A 29 -57.23 31.52 -6.69
C LEU A 29 -56.03 30.66 -6.32
N SER A 30 -55.44 29.98 -7.31
CA SER A 30 -54.24 29.16 -7.12
C SER A 30 -53.09 29.71 -7.95
N ILE A 31 -51.94 29.89 -7.30
CA ILE A 31 -50.68 30.21 -7.96
C ILE A 31 -49.77 29.01 -7.79
N THR A 32 -49.38 28.41 -8.92
CA THR A 32 -48.46 27.26 -8.95
C THR A 32 -47.15 27.69 -9.60
N ARG A 33 -46.03 27.42 -8.91
CA ARG A 33 -44.67 27.67 -9.40
C ARG A 33 -43.91 26.34 -9.53
N ASP A 34 -43.23 26.17 -10.65
CA ASP A 34 -42.24 25.10 -10.83
C ASP A 34 -40.99 25.43 -10.01
N VAL A 35 -40.66 24.57 -9.05
CA VAL A 35 -39.51 24.72 -8.15
C VAL A 35 -38.52 23.57 -8.32
N THR A 36 -38.58 22.85 -9.45
CA THR A 36 -37.78 21.64 -9.71
C THR A 36 -36.28 21.93 -9.61
N ASP A 37 -35.79 22.99 -10.25
CA ASP A 37 -34.36 23.34 -10.21
C ASP A 37 -33.90 23.73 -8.81
N ARG A 38 -34.74 24.48 -8.07
CA ARG A 38 -34.47 24.88 -6.68
C ARG A 38 -34.39 23.66 -5.76
N LYS A 39 -35.30 22.69 -5.93
CA LYS A 39 -35.31 21.46 -5.13
C LYS A 39 -34.11 20.57 -5.44
N ARG A 40 -33.79 20.38 -6.73
CA ARG A 40 -32.59 19.60 -7.14
C ARG A 40 -31.30 20.22 -6.60
N ALA A 41 -31.15 21.54 -6.71
CA ALA A 41 -29.98 22.25 -6.17
C ALA A 41 -29.90 22.14 -4.63
N SER A 42 -31.03 22.18 -3.92
CA SER A 42 -31.08 22.00 -2.47
C SER A 42 -30.68 20.59 -2.05
N GLU A 43 -31.20 19.56 -2.73
CA GLU A 43 -30.87 18.16 -2.46
C GLU A 43 -29.40 17.85 -2.78
N GLU A 44 -28.88 18.40 -3.88
CA GLU A 44 -27.47 18.27 -4.24
C GLU A 44 -26.57 18.96 -3.22
N ARG A 45 -26.96 20.15 -2.76
CA ARG A 45 -26.25 20.88 -1.71
C ARG A 45 -26.24 20.12 -0.38
N GLU A 46 -27.37 19.61 0.08
CA GLU A 46 -27.44 18.80 1.31
C GLU A 46 -26.57 17.54 1.21
N LYS A 47 -26.57 16.87 0.05
CA LYS A 47 -25.68 15.72 -0.21
C LYS A 47 -24.21 16.12 -0.16
N LEU A 48 -23.83 17.26 -0.74
CA LEU A 48 -22.46 17.76 -0.72
C LEU A 48 -22.02 18.21 0.67
N GLU A 49 -22.88 18.91 1.43
CA GLU A 49 -22.60 19.32 2.81
C GLU A 49 -22.41 18.10 3.73
N THR A 50 -23.24 17.07 3.57
CA THR A 50 -23.10 15.81 4.33
C THR A 50 -21.79 15.10 3.98
N LYS A 51 -21.43 15.02 2.69
CA LYS A 51 -20.14 14.45 2.24
C LYS A 51 -18.94 15.25 2.78
N LEU A 52 -19.04 16.58 2.78
CA LEU A 52 -17.99 17.47 3.27
C LEU A 52 -17.77 17.32 4.77
N GLN A 53 -18.85 17.31 5.57
CA GLN A 53 -18.75 17.07 7.01
C GLN A 53 -18.16 15.69 7.32
N GLN A 54 -18.55 14.67 6.56
CA GLN A 54 -18.00 13.33 6.72
C GLN A 54 -16.50 13.28 6.36
N ALA A 55 -16.08 13.97 5.30
CA ALA A 55 -14.67 14.08 4.92
C ALA A 55 -13.84 14.82 5.98
N GLN A 56 -14.32 15.96 6.49
CA GLN A 56 -13.66 16.71 7.56
C GLN A 56 -13.54 15.90 8.85
N LYS A 57 -14.57 15.13 9.19
CA LYS A 57 -14.55 14.23 10.36
C LYS A 57 -13.49 13.14 10.18
N LEU A 58 -13.38 12.55 8.99
CA LEU A 58 -12.36 11.55 8.67
C LEU A 58 -10.95 12.14 8.69
N GLU A 59 -10.76 13.35 8.18
CA GLU A 59 -9.48 14.09 8.19
C GLU A 59 -9.01 14.41 9.61
N ALA A 60 -9.92 14.88 10.48
CA ALA A 60 -9.63 15.14 11.88
C ALA A 60 -9.26 13.85 12.64
N ILE A 61 -9.96 12.73 12.37
CA ILE A 61 -9.64 11.42 12.96
C ILE A 61 -8.29 10.91 12.44
N GLY A 62 -8.01 11.07 11.14
CA GLY A 62 -6.73 10.70 10.53
C GLY A 62 -5.57 11.46 11.17
N THR A 63 -5.68 12.78 11.31
CA THR A 63 -4.64 13.63 11.92
C THR A 63 -4.37 13.24 13.38
N LEU A 64 -5.43 13.04 14.18
CA LEU A 64 -5.32 12.59 15.57
C LEU A 64 -4.70 11.19 15.68
N ALA A 65 -5.13 10.26 14.82
CA ALA A 65 -4.59 8.90 14.78
C ALA A 65 -3.09 8.88 14.42
N GLY A 66 -2.63 9.79 13.54
CA GLY A 66 -1.23 9.92 13.15
C GLY A 66 -0.34 10.39 14.29
N GLY A 67 -0.79 11.41 15.03
CA GLY A 67 -0.11 11.91 16.22
C GLY A 67 -0.03 10.85 17.33
N ILE A 68 -1.15 10.20 17.65
CA ILE A 68 -1.19 9.13 18.66
C ILE A 68 -0.30 7.95 18.26
N ALA A 69 -0.31 7.57 16.98
CA ALA A 69 0.48 6.44 16.51
C ALA A 69 2.00 6.73 16.48
N HIS A 70 2.40 7.98 16.22
CA HIS A 70 3.79 8.40 16.39
C HIS A 70 4.26 8.21 17.84
N ASP A 71 3.47 8.66 18.81
CA ASP A 71 3.81 8.56 20.23
C ASP A 71 3.84 7.10 20.71
N PHE A 72 2.91 6.27 20.21
CA PHE A 72 2.94 4.83 20.46
C PHE A 72 4.18 4.14 19.88
N ASN A 73 4.64 4.52 18.68
CA ASN A 73 5.88 3.98 18.12
C ASN A 73 7.10 4.32 18.99
N ASN A 74 7.12 5.51 19.58
CA ASN A 74 8.21 5.92 20.47
C ASN A 74 8.22 5.11 21.78
N LEU A 75 7.04 4.89 22.36
CA LEU A 75 6.90 4.03 23.55
C LEU A 75 7.25 2.58 23.25
N LEU A 76 6.80 2.04 22.12
CA LEU A 76 7.12 0.67 21.70
C LEU A 76 8.59 0.49 21.39
N GLY A 77 9.25 1.47 20.77
CA GLY A 77 10.70 1.45 20.55
C GLY A 77 11.47 1.36 21.87
N THR A 78 11.03 2.13 22.88
CA THR A 78 11.61 2.09 24.23
C THR A 78 11.39 0.74 24.91
N ILE A 79 10.19 0.16 24.80
CA ILE A 79 9.86 -1.15 25.38
C ILE A 79 10.68 -2.26 24.70
N LEU A 80 10.73 -2.27 23.38
CA LEU A 80 11.52 -3.24 22.59
C LEU A 80 13.01 -3.18 22.96
N GLY A 81 13.60 -1.98 22.97
CA GLY A 81 15.01 -1.81 23.31
C GLY A 81 15.34 -2.28 24.74
N ASN A 82 14.47 -2.02 25.71
CA ASN A 82 14.67 -2.51 27.08
C ASN A 82 14.53 -4.04 27.19
N LEU A 83 13.59 -4.65 26.46
CA LEU A 83 13.42 -6.10 26.45
C LEU A 83 14.59 -6.82 25.76
N GLU A 84 15.12 -6.26 24.67
CA GLU A 84 16.32 -6.77 23.98
C GLU A 84 17.55 -6.70 24.89
N GLN A 85 17.75 -5.57 25.59
CA GLN A 85 18.84 -5.41 26.55
C GLN A 85 18.72 -6.37 27.74
N ALA A 86 17.52 -6.54 28.28
CA ALA A 86 17.26 -7.47 29.38
C ALA A 86 17.50 -8.93 28.95
N LEU A 87 17.14 -9.29 27.71
CA LEU A 87 17.38 -10.62 27.15
C LEU A 87 18.88 -10.87 26.97
N ALA A 88 19.62 -9.88 26.46
CA ALA A 88 21.07 -9.96 26.27
C ALA A 88 21.86 -10.02 27.59
N ALA A 89 21.34 -9.38 28.66
CA ALA A 89 21.94 -9.38 29.99
C ALA A 89 21.56 -10.59 30.86
N SER A 90 20.57 -11.40 30.44
CA SER A 90 20.09 -12.54 31.21
C SER A 90 21.13 -13.67 31.22
N ARG A 91 21.62 -14.02 32.42
CA ARG A 91 22.59 -15.11 32.63
C ARG A 91 22.00 -16.35 33.31
N GLU A 92 20.75 -16.33 33.76
CA GLU A 92 20.18 -17.40 34.59
C GLU A 92 18.68 -17.67 34.30
N GLY A 93 18.35 -18.92 33.94
CA GLY A 93 17.01 -19.50 34.05
C GLY A 93 16.05 -19.38 32.84
N ARG A 94 15.56 -20.52 32.33
CA ARG A 94 14.60 -20.61 31.22
C ARG A 94 13.32 -19.74 31.35
N PRO A 95 12.71 -19.55 32.53
CA PRO A 95 11.43 -18.82 32.63
C PRO A 95 11.51 -17.32 32.33
N VAL A 96 12.62 -16.66 32.71
CA VAL A 96 12.79 -15.21 32.49
C VAL A 96 13.08 -14.93 31.00
N GLU A 97 13.87 -15.79 30.37
CA GLU A 97 14.17 -15.72 28.94
C GLU A 97 12.91 -15.92 28.08
N GLU A 98 12.04 -16.86 28.46
CA GLU A 98 10.74 -17.09 27.78
C GLU A 98 9.80 -15.89 27.93
N ASN A 99 9.67 -15.32 29.13
CA ASN A 99 8.83 -14.13 29.36
C ASN A 99 9.32 -12.90 28.57
N LEU A 100 10.64 -12.72 28.45
CA LEU A 100 11.22 -11.63 27.66
C LEU A 100 10.97 -11.81 26.16
N LYS A 101 11.09 -13.05 25.65
CA LYS A 101 10.75 -13.39 24.25
C LYS A 101 9.27 -13.16 23.95
N GLU A 102 8.37 -13.50 24.87
CA GLU A 102 6.94 -13.22 24.72
C GLU A 102 6.64 -11.72 24.73
N GLY A 103 7.29 -10.94 25.61
CA GLY A 103 7.19 -9.48 25.62
C GLY A 103 7.65 -8.84 24.31
N LEU A 104 8.74 -9.35 23.73
CA LEU A 104 9.26 -8.93 22.42
C LEU A 104 8.24 -9.21 21.30
N LEU A 105 7.70 -10.44 21.26
CA LEU A 105 6.65 -10.85 20.31
C LEU A 105 5.39 -9.98 20.41
N ALA A 106 4.94 -9.67 21.63
CA ALA A 106 3.78 -8.80 21.87
C ALA A 106 4.05 -7.35 21.42
N SER A 107 5.25 -6.83 21.69
CA SER A 107 5.65 -5.47 21.29
C SER A 107 5.78 -5.32 19.77
N HIS A 108 6.29 -6.35 19.08
CA HIS A 108 6.28 -6.38 17.61
C HIS A 108 4.86 -6.43 17.01
N ARG A 109 3.93 -7.15 17.64
CA ARG A 109 2.51 -7.13 17.23
C ARG A 109 1.90 -5.74 17.41
N ALA A 110 2.17 -5.08 18.53
CA ALA A 110 1.72 -3.71 18.78
C ALA A 110 2.29 -2.71 17.74
N LYS A 111 3.59 -2.82 17.41
CA LYS A 111 4.23 -1.98 16.36
C LYS A 111 3.56 -2.15 15.00
N ARG A 112 3.09 -3.36 14.69
CA ARG A 112 2.35 -3.68 13.47
C ARG A 112 0.97 -3.01 13.43
N LEU A 113 0.24 -3.04 14.55
CA LEU A 113 -1.07 -2.37 14.69
C LEU A 113 -0.94 -0.85 14.54
N VAL A 114 0.08 -0.25 15.15
CA VAL A 114 0.37 1.18 15.05
C VAL A 114 0.70 1.58 13.61
N ARG A 115 1.48 0.76 12.89
CA ARG A 115 1.73 0.97 11.45
C ARG A 115 0.47 0.91 10.60
N GLN A 116 -0.48 0.03 10.92
CA GLN A 116 -1.79 -0.02 10.23
C GLN A 116 -2.63 1.23 10.50
N ILE A 117 -2.57 1.79 11.71
CA ILE A 117 -3.22 3.07 12.04
C ILE A 117 -2.56 4.24 11.30
N LEU A 118 -1.22 4.24 11.18
CA LEU A 118 -0.49 5.25 10.40
C LEU A 118 -0.83 5.19 8.91
N ALA A 119 -0.99 3.99 8.34
CA ALA A 119 -1.41 3.79 6.96
C ALA A 119 -2.85 4.27 6.69
N PHE A 120 -3.68 4.40 7.73
CA PHE A 120 -5.00 5.01 7.65
C PHE A 120 -4.96 6.55 7.79
N SER A 121 -4.00 7.06 8.56
CA SER A 121 -3.85 8.48 8.88
C SER A 121 -3.13 9.29 7.80
N ARG A 122 -2.17 8.69 7.08
CA ARG A 122 -1.32 9.39 6.13
C ARG A 122 -2.05 9.69 4.81
N GLN A 123 -2.39 10.96 4.60
CA GLN A 123 -2.45 11.54 3.27
C GLN A 123 -1.01 11.73 2.76
N GLU A 124 -0.40 10.67 2.23
CA GLU A 124 0.80 10.83 1.39
C GLU A 124 0.38 11.37 0.01
N PRO A 125 1.20 12.22 -0.64
CA PRO A 125 0.96 12.62 -2.02
C PRO A 125 0.95 11.35 -2.90
N ILE A 126 -0.17 11.14 -3.59
CA ILE A 126 -0.41 9.98 -4.44
C ILE A 126 0.57 9.99 -5.61
N ASP A 127 1.44 8.99 -5.70
CA ASP A 127 2.44 8.87 -6.77
C ASP A 127 1.96 7.87 -7.83
N ARG A 128 1.03 8.33 -8.68
CA ARG A 128 0.46 7.51 -9.77
C ARG A 128 1.47 7.30 -10.88
N LYS A 129 1.74 6.03 -11.17
CA LYS A 129 2.60 5.61 -12.28
C LYS A 129 1.89 4.57 -13.13
N VAL A 130 2.23 4.54 -14.41
CA VAL A 130 1.78 3.46 -15.31
C VAL A 130 2.49 2.18 -14.87
N LEU A 131 1.74 1.20 -14.38
CA LEU A 131 2.29 -0.01 -13.81
C LEU A 131 1.56 -1.28 -14.27
N SER A 132 2.28 -2.40 -14.22
CA SER A 132 1.73 -3.73 -14.45
C SER A 132 1.21 -4.30 -13.12
N LEU A 133 -0.09 -4.59 -13.07
CA LEU A 133 -0.71 -5.21 -11.89
C LEU A 133 -0.24 -6.65 -11.68
N GLU A 134 0.21 -7.34 -12.72
CA GLU A 134 0.76 -8.70 -12.62
C GLU A 134 1.96 -8.74 -11.67
N ARG A 135 2.89 -7.79 -11.81
CA ARG A 135 4.07 -7.70 -10.93
C ARG A 135 3.67 -7.42 -9.47
N LEU A 136 2.78 -6.46 -9.26
CA LEU A 136 2.30 -6.13 -7.90
C LEU A 136 1.55 -7.29 -7.26
N VAL A 137 0.79 -8.07 -8.02
CA VAL A 137 0.13 -9.28 -7.50
C VAL A 137 1.15 -10.32 -7.10
N ALA A 138 2.21 -10.54 -7.90
CA ALA A 138 3.28 -11.47 -7.55
C ALA A 138 4.03 -11.04 -6.28
N GLU A 139 4.37 -9.75 -6.16
CA GLU A 139 4.98 -9.16 -4.96
C GLU A 139 4.08 -9.33 -3.73
N ALA A 140 2.79 -8.98 -3.85
CA ALA A 140 1.81 -9.11 -2.78
C ALA A 140 1.67 -10.56 -2.32
N ILE A 141 1.67 -11.54 -3.23
CA ILE A 141 1.64 -12.97 -2.86
C ILE A 141 2.86 -13.33 -2.01
N GLY A 142 4.05 -12.80 -2.33
CA GLY A 142 5.25 -12.97 -1.51
C GLY A 142 5.05 -12.49 -0.07
N PHE A 143 4.50 -11.28 0.12
CA PHE A 143 4.19 -10.73 1.44
C PHE A 143 3.08 -11.50 2.17
N LEU A 144 2.04 -11.91 1.45
CA LEU A 144 0.93 -12.67 1.99
C LEU A 144 1.40 -14.04 2.50
N ARG A 145 2.35 -14.69 1.83
CA ARG A 145 2.92 -15.97 2.31
C ARG A 145 3.70 -15.85 3.62
N ALA A 146 4.22 -14.66 3.94
CA ALA A 146 4.84 -14.40 5.25
C ALA A 146 3.81 -14.09 6.35
N THR A 147 2.58 -13.73 5.98
CA THR A 147 1.55 -13.23 6.91
C THR A 147 0.42 -14.25 7.14
N ILE A 148 0.08 -15.03 6.12
CA ILE A 148 -1.00 -16.02 6.13
C ILE A 148 -0.40 -17.41 6.38
N PRO A 149 -0.99 -18.22 7.29
CA PRO A 149 -0.51 -19.58 7.56
C PRO A 149 -0.43 -20.46 6.32
N ALA A 150 0.52 -21.40 6.29
CA ALA A 150 0.71 -22.35 5.19
C ALA A 150 -0.49 -23.27 4.94
N THR A 151 -1.44 -23.35 5.88
CA THR A 151 -2.71 -24.08 5.75
C THR A 151 -3.66 -23.44 4.73
N VAL A 152 -3.42 -22.19 4.33
CA VAL A 152 -4.21 -21.48 3.32
C VAL A 152 -3.52 -21.55 1.97
N ARG A 153 -4.24 -22.05 0.96
CA ARG A 153 -3.77 -22.15 -0.42
C ARG A 153 -4.04 -20.83 -1.14
N ILE A 154 -2.99 -20.08 -1.46
CA ILE A 154 -3.06 -18.87 -2.28
C ILE A 154 -2.72 -19.25 -3.72
N GLU A 155 -3.62 -18.96 -4.64
CA GLU A 155 -3.46 -19.18 -6.08
C GLU A 155 -3.68 -17.89 -6.86
N SER A 156 -2.95 -17.74 -7.96
CA SER A 156 -3.08 -16.63 -8.89
C SER A 156 -3.54 -17.12 -10.26
N MET A 157 -4.46 -16.38 -10.87
CA MET A 157 -4.96 -16.61 -12.23
C MET A 157 -4.88 -15.29 -12.99
N ILE A 158 -3.83 -15.11 -13.77
CA ILE A 158 -3.55 -13.87 -14.48
C ILE A 158 -3.73 -14.14 -15.96
N GLU A 159 -4.66 -13.41 -16.59
CA GLU A 159 -4.87 -13.46 -18.02
C GLU A 159 -3.62 -12.92 -18.76
N PRO A 160 -3.22 -13.49 -19.90
CA PRO A 160 -2.14 -12.91 -20.71
C PRO A 160 -2.49 -11.48 -21.15
N GLU A 161 -1.48 -10.63 -21.28
CA GLU A 161 -1.62 -9.28 -21.89
C GLU A 161 -2.61 -8.33 -21.18
N VAL A 162 -2.76 -8.46 -19.85
CA VAL A 162 -3.51 -7.48 -19.05
C VAL A 162 -2.89 -6.08 -19.24
N PRO A 163 -3.69 -5.08 -19.65
CA PRO A 163 -3.17 -3.74 -19.91
C PRO A 163 -2.66 -3.09 -18.61
N PRO A 164 -1.71 -2.15 -18.72
CA PRO A 164 -1.25 -1.41 -17.56
C PRO A 164 -2.35 -0.50 -16.99
N VAL A 165 -2.18 -0.10 -15.74
CA VAL A 165 -3.05 0.87 -15.07
C VAL A 165 -2.23 2.05 -14.56
N LEU A 166 -2.82 3.24 -14.54
CA LEU A 166 -2.22 4.40 -13.89
C LEU A 166 -2.61 4.37 -12.40
N ALA A 167 -1.72 3.86 -11.56
CA ALA A 167 -2.01 3.68 -10.14
C ALA A 167 -0.81 3.93 -9.25
N ASP A 168 -1.08 4.16 -7.96
CA ASP A 168 -0.05 4.18 -6.92
C ASP A 168 0.23 2.74 -6.45
N PRO A 169 1.46 2.22 -6.59
CA PRO A 169 1.79 0.83 -6.27
C PRO A 169 1.55 0.48 -4.80
N THR A 170 1.82 1.41 -3.88
CA THR A 170 1.61 1.21 -2.44
C THR A 170 0.13 1.08 -2.12
N GLN A 171 -0.71 1.88 -2.77
CA GLN A 171 -2.17 1.80 -2.58
C GLN A 171 -2.77 0.53 -3.18
N ILE A 172 -2.29 0.06 -4.34
CA ILE A 172 -2.72 -1.23 -4.91
C ILE A 172 -2.31 -2.38 -3.99
N GLN A 173 -1.08 -2.37 -3.48
CA GLN A 173 -0.62 -3.36 -2.52
C GLN A 173 -1.48 -3.35 -1.24
N GLN A 174 -1.88 -2.17 -0.76
CA GLN A 174 -2.77 -2.03 0.39
C GLN A 174 -4.16 -2.63 0.12
N ILE A 175 -4.70 -2.49 -1.10
CA ILE A 175 -5.95 -3.17 -1.49
C ILE A 175 -5.79 -4.68 -1.35
N LEU A 176 -4.75 -5.25 -1.98
CA LEU A 176 -4.49 -6.69 -1.96
C LEU A 176 -4.32 -7.23 -0.54
N MET A 177 -3.50 -6.56 0.28
CA MET A 177 -3.27 -6.96 1.66
C MET A 177 -4.55 -6.95 2.49
N ASN A 178 -5.38 -5.91 2.35
CA ASN A 178 -6.65 -5.82 3.09
C ASN A 178 -7.65 -6.90 2.66
N LEU A 179 -7.81 -7.12 1.35
CA LEU A 179 -8.73 -8.14 0.84
C LEU A 179 -8.28 -9.55 1.24
N CYS A 180 -7.02 -9.92 1.00
CA CYS A 180 -6.53 -11.26 1.31
C CYS A 180 -6.46 -11.54 2.83
N THR A 181 -6.13 -10.54 3.65
CA THR A 181 -6.17 -10.69 5.12
C THR A 181 -7.60 -10.89 5.61
N ASN A 182 -8.57 -10.15 5.05
CA ASN A 182 -9.98 -10.35 5.37
C ASN A 182 -10.48 -11.74 4.96
N SER A 183 -10.08 -12.20 3.77
CA SER A 183 -10.37 -13.54 3.27
C SER A 183 -9.84 -14.64 4.19
N TRP A 184 -8.58 -14.57 4.61
CA TRP A 184 -8.02 -15.52 5.58
C TRP A 184 -8.78 -15.48 6.92
N GLN A 185 -9.07 -14.29 7.44
CA GLN A 185 -9.80 -14.14 8.70
C GLN A 185 -11.23 -14.71 8.62
N ALA A 186 -11.84 -14.72 7.43
CA ALA A 186 -13.16 -15.33 7.20
C ALA A 186 -13.14 -16.87 7.20
N MET A 187 -11.95 -17.49 7.18
CA MET A 187 -11.76 -18.95 7.31
C MET A 187 -11.63 -19.40 8.77
N SER A 188 -11.87 -18.51 9.74
CA SER A 188 -11.79 -18.78 11.18
C SER A 188 -10.44 -19.36 11.63
N GLY A 189 -9.35 -19.04 10.91
CA GLY A 189 -8.00 -19.56 11.19
C GLY A 189 -7.76 -21.01 10.74
N GLY A 190 -8.73 -21.63 10.06
CA GLY A 190 -8.63 -22.98 9.49
C GLY A 190 -7.96 -23.01 8.10
N PRO A 191 -7.87 -24.20 7.48
CA PRO A 191 -7.46 -24.32 6.08
C PRO A 191 -8.51 -23.70 5.15
N GLY A 192 -8.07 -23.25 3.98
CA GLY A 192 -8.94 -22.67 2.97
C GLY A 192 -8.16 -22.22 1.74
N GLN A 193 -8.83 -21.54 0.82
CA GLN A 193 -8.27 -21.12 -0.45
C GLN A 193 -8.57 -19.64 -0.72
N ILE A 194 -7.53 -18.92 -1.14
CA ILE A 194 -7.64 -17.55 -1.67
C ILE A 194 -7.20 -17.58 -3.14
N ARG A 195 -8.07 -17.16 -4.05
CA ARG A 195 -7.79 -17.02 -5.49
C ARG A 195 -7.69 -15.55 -5.85
N ILE A 196 -6.57 -15.15 -6.44
CA ILE A 196 -6.31 -13.78 -6.92
C ILE A 196 -6.33 -13.80 -8.44
N GLY A 197 -7.24 -13.06 -9.05
CA GLY A 197 -7.45 -13.00 -10.50
C GLY A 197 -7.09 -11.65 -11.09
N LEU A 198 -6.54 -11.62 -12.30
CA LEU A 198 -6.42 -10.41 -13.12
C LEU A 198 -6.95 -10.70 -14.52
N GLU A 199 -7.91 -9.91 -14.99
CA GLU A 199 -8.47 -10.01 -16.34
C GLU A 199 -8.69 -8.62 -16.97
N SER A 200 -8.61 -8.53 -18.29
CA SER A 200 -8.97 -7.31 -19.04
C SER A 200 -10.45 -7.35 -19.39
N ARG A 201 -11.24 -6.39 -18.88
CA ARG A 201 -12.67 -6.33 -19.12
C ARG A 201 -13.10 -5.03 -19.77
N ARG A 202 -13.90 -5.12 -20.84
CA ARG A 202 -14.57 -3.96 -21.42
C ARG A 202 -15.98 -3.87 -20.85
N LEU A 203 -16.28 -2.75 -20.21
CA LEU A 203 -17.60 -2.50 -19.62
C LEU A 203 -18.41 -1.63 -20.58
N ASP A 204 -19.64 -2.07 -20.89
CA ASP A 204 -20.62 -1.24 -21.58
C ASP A 204 -21.28 -0.23 -20.62
N GLY A 205 -22.12 0.66 -21.16
CA GLY A 205 -22.75 1.71 -20.34
C GLY A 205 -23.69 1.18 -19.26
N ILE A 206 -24.31 0.01 -19.47
CA ILE A 206 -25.25 -0.59 -18.51
C ILE A 206 -24.47 -1.27 -17.39
N GLU A 207 -23.46 -2.07 -17.72
CA GLU A 207 -22.58 -2.72 -16.75
C GLU A 207 -21.82 -1.69 -15.90
N ALA A 208 -21.22 -0.68 -16.53
CA ALA A 208 -20.43 0.33 -15.84
C ALA A 208 -21.28 1.15 -14.85
N SER A 209 -22.52 1.49 -15.21
CA SER A 209 -23.46 2.22 -14.33
C SER A 209 -23.78 1.47 -13.04
N LYS A 210 -23.80 0.13 -13.06
CA LYS A 210 -24.08 -0.72 -11.89
C LYS A 210 -22.88 -0.85 -10.95
N ILE A 211 -21.68 -0.61 -11.46
CA ILE A 211 -20.43 -0.66 -10.72
C ILE A 211 -20.12 0.77 -10.33
N ASP A 212 -20.70 1.22 -9.22
CA ASP A 212 -20.30 2.49 -8.61
C ASP A 212 -20.48 3.76 -9.49
N GLY A 213 -21.21 3.66 -10.61
CA GLY A 213 -21.39 4.74 -11.58
C GLY A 213 -20.17 4.94 -12.49
N LEU A 214 -19.39 3.90 -12.76
CA LEU A 214 -18.25 3.96 -13.67
C LEU A 214 -18.67 4.37 -15.11
N PRO A 215 -17.81 5.09 -15.85
CA PRO A 215 -18.02 5.31 -17.28
C PRO A 215 -17.75 4.02 -18.09
N PRO A 216 -18.40 3.83 -19.26
CA PRO A 216 -18.06 2.73 -20.16
C PRO A 216 -16.60 2.86 -20.63
N GLY A 217 -15.91 1.73 -20.76
CA GLY A 217 -14.48 1.76 -21.06
C GLY A 217 -13.77 0.41 -20.90
N ARG A 218 -12.45 0.43 -21.04
CA ARG A 218 -11.58 -0.72 -20.78
C ARG A 218 -11.03 -0.63 -19.37
N TYR A 219 -11.20 -1.71 -18.61
CA TYR A 219 -10.78 -1.83 -17.22
C TYR A 219 -9.92 -3.08 -17.03
N VAL A 220 -9.04 -3.04 -16.04
CA VAL A 220 -8.46 -4.24 -15.45
C VAL A 220 -9.28 -4.61 -14.23
N CYS A 221 -9.74 -5.85 -14.17
CA CYS A 221 -10.49 -6.39 -13.05
C CYS A 221 -9.57 -7.25 -12.18
N LEU A 222 -9.24 -6.74 -11.00
CA LEU A 222 -8.57 -7.48 -9.92
C LEU A 222 -9.63 -8.21 -9.09
N THR A 223 -9.56 -9.54 -9.07
CA THR A 223 -10.48 -10.38 -8.31
C THR A 223 -9.75 -10.97 -7.10
N VAL A 224 -10.39 -10.93 -5.92
CA VAL A 224 -9.96 -11.71 -4.75
C VAL A 224 -11.15 -12.54 -4.29
N GLU A 225 -11.00 -13.86 -4.37
CA GLU A 225 -12.01 -14.83 -3.99
C GLU A 225 -11.52 -15.69 -2.83
N ASP A 226 -12.40 -15.94 -1.86
CA ASP A 226 -12.18 -16.89 -0.77
C ASP A 226 -13.32 -17.89 -0.65
N ASP A 227 -13.04 -19.01 0.01
CA ASP A 227 -13.99 -20.06 0.39
C ASP A 227 -14.39 -19.98 1.88
N GLY A 228 -14.27 -18.80 2.49
CA GLY A 228 -14.57 -18.58 3.90
C GLY A 228 -16.08 -18.62 4.23
N GLN A 229 -16.42 -18.16 5.43
CA GLN A 229 -17.81 -18.20 5.93
C GLN A 229 -18.81 -17.31 5.15
N GLY A 230 -18.33 -16.39 4.32
CA GLY A 230 -19.17 -15.43 3.60
C GLY A 230 -19.96 -14.48 4.50
N MET A 231 -20.87 -13.71 3.90
CA MET A 231 -21.65 -12.65 4.55
C MET A 231 -23.12 -12.73 4.13
N ASP A 232 -24.03 -12.36 5.04
CA ASP A 232 -25.45 -12.15 4.74
C ASP A 232 -25.68 -10.79 4.07
N SER A 233 -26.91 -10.57 3.58
CA SER A 233 -27.25 -9.35 2.85
C SER A 233 -27.17 -8.09 3.71
N THR A 234 -27.55 -8.18 4.98
CA THR A 234 -27.50 -7.06 5.94
C THR A 234 -26.07 -6.65 6.26
N THR A 235 -25.14 -7.60 6.35
CA THR A 235 -23.71 -7.32 6.48
C THR A 235 -23.17 -6.70 5.21
N LEU A 236 -23.49 -7.27 4.04
CA LEU A 236 -23.02 -6.80 2.72
C LEU A 236 -23.30 -5.32 2.46
N GLU A 237 -24.46 -4.81 2.87
CA GLU A 237 -24.84 -3.39 2.71
C GLU A 237 -23.91 -2.43 3.49
N ARG A 238 -23.27 -2.93 4.55
CA ARG A 238 -22.55 -2.11 5.53
C ARG A 238 -21.03 -2.33 5.52
N ILE A 239 -20.52 -3.27 4.72
CA ILE A 239 -19.09 -3.67 4.76
C ILE A 239 -18.12 -2.53 4.45
N PHE A 240 -18.56 -1.50 3.73
CA PHE A 240 -17.76 -0.34 3.39
C PHE A 240 -17.93 0.83 4.37
N GLU A 241 -18.82 0.70 5.36
CA GLU A 241 -18.96 1.68 6.45
C GLU A 241 -17.68 1.67 7.31
N PRO A 242 -17.07 2.85 7.59
CA PRO A 242 -15.94 2.92 8.50
C PRO A 242 -16.27 2.37 9.88
N PHE A 243 -15.35 1.58 10.45
CA PHE A 243 -15.46 0.93 11.76
C PHE A 243 -16.49 -0.19 11.86
N PHE A 244 -17.21 -0.51 10.78
CA PHE A 244 -18.12 -1.64 10.79
C PHE A 244 -17.34 -2.96 10.81
N THR A 245 -17.68 -3.84 11.75
CA THR A 245 -17.10 -5.18 11.85
C THR A 245 -18.09 -6.16 12.45
N THR A 246 -18.07 -7.39 11.93
CA THR A 246 -18.82 -8.54 12.48
C THR A 246 -17.98 -9.37 13.46
N LYS A 247 -16.74 -8.95 13.73
CA LYS A 247 -15.79 -9.64 14.60
C LYS A 247 -15.97 -9.20 16.06
N GLY A 248 -15.57 -10.05 17.00
CA GLY A 248 -15.63 -9.75 18.43
C GLY A 248 -14.83 -8.50 18.80
N VAL A 249 -15.15 -7.90 19.95
CA VAL A 249 -14.51 -6.67 20.47
C VAL A 249 -12.99 -6.84 20.47
N GLY A 250 -12.28 -5.97 19.74
CA GLY A 250 -10.81 -5.97 19.62
C GLY A 250 -10.21 -6.89 18.55
N GLN A 251 -11.00 -7.66 17.81
CA GLN A 251 -10.51 -8.60 16.77
C GLN A 251 -10.58 -8.05 15.34
N GLY A 252 -11.11 -6.84 15.15
CA GLY A 252 -11.18 -6.18 13.85
C GLY A 252 -11.30 -4.67 14.01
N THR A 253 -10.50 -3.92 13.25
CA THR A 253 -10.56 -2.45 13.24
C THR A 253 -11.78 -1.92 12.49
N GLY A 254 -12.40 -2.74 11.63
CA GLY A 254 -13.51 -2.33 10.75
C GLY A 254 -13.10 -1.31 9.68
N LEU A 255 -11.80 -1.09 9.47
CA LEU A 255 -11.30 -0.06 8.55
C LEU A 255 -10.87 -0.62 7.19
N GLY A 256 -10.45 -1.88 7.12
CA GLY A 256 -9.81 -2.45 5.92
C GLY A 256 -10.62 -2.28 4.63
N LEU A 257 -11.91 -2.62 4.63
CA LEU A 257 -12.75 -2.51 3.43
C LEU A 257 -13.13 -1.06 3.09
N SER A 258 -13.33 -0.19 4.09
CA SER A 258 -13.55 1.24 3.84
C SER A 258 -12.34 1.90 3.15
N VAL A 259 -11.12 1.47 3.52
CA VAL A 259 -9.87 1.91 2.88
C VAL A 259 -9.78 1.40 1.45
N VAL A 260 -10.09 0.12 1.21
CA VAL A 260 -10.15 -0.43 -0.16
C VAL A 260 -11.08 0.41 -1.03
N HIS A 261 -12.31 0.67 -0.56
CA HIS A 261 -13.28 1.46 -1.32
C HIS A 261 -12.78 2.89 -1.59
N GLY A 262 -12.16 3.55 -0.59
CA GLY A 262 -11.59 4.89 -0.75
C GLY A 262 -10.44 4.96 -1.77
N ILE A 263 -9.53 3.98 -1.74
CA ILE A 263 -8.41 3.87 -2.68
C ILE A 263 -8.92 3.65 -4.10
N VAL A 264 -9.85 2.70 -4.28
CA VAL A 264 -10.41 2.34 -5.59
C VAL A 264 -11.11 3.55 -6.22
N ARG A 265 -11.90 4.29 -5.44
CA ARG A 265 -12.55 5.53 -5.90
C ARG A 265 -11.55 6.62 -6.27
N HIS A 266 -10.47 6.80 -5.49
CA HIS A 266 -9.40 7.74 -5.84
C HIS A 266 -8.75 7.40 -7.19
N HIS A 267 -8.63 6.11 -7.51
CA HIS A 267 -8.12 5.62 -8.78
C HIS A 267 -9.15 5.65 -9.93
N ALA A 268 -10.27 6.36 -9.77
CA ALA A 268 -11.38 6.36 -10.72
C ALA A 268 -11.90 4.95 -11.05
N GLY A 269 -11.75 4.04 -10.09
CA GLY A 269 -12.21 2.66 -10.17
C GLY A 269 -13.53 2.44 -9.42
N GLY A 270 -14.00 1.20 -9.48
CA GLY A 270 -15.20 0.75 -8.76
C GLY A 270 -14.98 -0.63 -8.14
N VAL A 271 -15.78 -0.98 -7.15
CA VAL A 271 -15.71 -2.27 -6.49
C VAL A 271 -17.06 -2.96 -6.52
N THR A 272 -17.07 -4.27 -6.79
CA THR A 272 -18.25 -5.11 -6.54
C THR A 272 -17.89 -6.24 -5.60
N VAL A 273 -18.88 -6.70 -4.86
CA VAL A 273 -18.76 -7.80 -3.93
C VAL A 273 -19.90 -8.78 -4.16
N VAL A 274 -19.58 -10.06 -4.17
CA VAL A 274 -20.56 -11.15 -4.13
C VAL A 274 -20.19 -12.04 -2.96
N SER A 275 -21.10 -12.21 -2.01
CA SER A 275 -20.89 -13.10 -0.86
C SER A 275 -22.18 -13.81 -0.53
N ARG A 276 -22.08 -15.04 -0.02
CA ARG A 276 -23.20 -15.78 0.54
C ARG A 276 -22.73 -16.55 1.78
N PRO A 277 -23.57 -16.68 2.83
CA PRO A 277 -23.19 -17.46 4.01
C PRO A 277 -22.79 -18.89 3.63
N GLY A 278 -21.64 -19.34 4.12
CA GLY A 278 -21.04 -20.66 3.88
C GLY A 278 -20.51 -20.91 2.46
N ARG A 279 -20.42 -19.89 1.60
CA ARG A 279 -19.94 -20.02 0.21
C ARG A 279 -18.76 -19.11 -0.12
N GLY A 280 -18.21 -18.42 0.86
CA GLY A 280 -17.11 -17.49 0.67
C GLY A 280 -17.52 -16.14 0.08
N THR A 281 -16.52 -15.37 -0.31
CA THR A 281 -16.68 -14.00 -0.82
C THR A 281 -15.82 -13.79 -2.05
N THR A 282 -16.34 -13.04 -3.02
CA THR A 282 -15.60 -12.57 -4.19
C THR A 282 -15.67 -11.05 -4.25
N PHE A 283 -14.52 -10.40 -4.10
CA PHE A 283 -14.34 -8.99 -4.40
C PHE A 283 -13.82 -8.82 -5.82
N ARG A 284 -14.37 -7.86 -6.56
CA ARG A 284 -13.87 -7.43 -7.88
C ARG A 284 -13.60 -5.94 -7.85
N VAL A 285 -12.35 -5.57 -8.08
CA VAL A 285 -11.87 -4.19 -8.14
C VAL A 285 -11.59 -3.85 -9.60
N TYR A 286 -12.26 -2.84 -10.12
CA TYR A 286 -12.14 -2.36 -11.49
C TYR A 286 -11.27 -1.11 -11.51
N LEU A 287 -10.17 -1.14 -12.24
CA LEU A 287 -9.26 -0.02 -12.43
C LEU A 287 -9.23 0.35 -13.92
N PRO A 288 -9.33 1.65 -14.29
CA PRO A 288 -9.23 2.05 -15.69
C PRO A 288 -7.90 1.58 -16.31
N ALA A 289 -7.98 0.95 -17.47
CA ALA A 289 -6.77 0.62 -18.22
C ALA A 289 -6.13 1.92 -18.73
N ALA A 290 -4.82 2.06 -18.57
CA ALA A 290 -4.09 3.18 -19.15
C ALA A 290 -4.03 3.02 -20.68
N GLU A 291 -4.27 4.11 -21.41
CA GLU A 291 -3.92 4.16 -22.83
C GLU A 291 -2.41 4.04 -22.96
N SER A 292 -1.96 3.17 -23.87
CA SER A 292 -0.57 2.73 -23.99
C SER A 292 0.35 3.86 -24.46
N GLU A 293 0.72 4.78 -23.57
CA GLU A 293 2.05 5.36 -23.60
C GLU A 293 2.98 4.36 -22.91
N SER A 294 3.65 3.58 -23.75
CA SER A 294 4.77 2.70 -23.45
C SER A 294 5.02 2.44 -21.96
N VAL A 295 4.43 1.37 -21.44
CA VAL A 295 5.21 0.55 -20.52
C VAL A 295 6.45 0.21 -21.32
N VAL A 296 7.60 0.81 -21.00
CA VAL A 296 8.88 0.27 -21.48
C VAL A 296 8.81 -1.20 -21.08
N PRO A 297 8.75 -2.13 -22.04
CA PRO A 297 8.79 -3.53 -21.68
C PRO A 297 10.19 -3.71 -21.11
N THR A 298 10.28 -3.77 -19.79
CA THR A 298 11.45 -4.35 -19.16
C THR A 298 11.36 -5.80 -19.57
N ALA A 299 12.10 -6.14 -20.62
CA ALA A 299 12.45 -7.50 -21.00
C ALA A 299 12.71 -8.31 -19.72
N PRO A 300 12.45 -9.64 -19.71
CA PRO A 300 12.73 -10.47 -18.54
C PRO A 300 14.11 -10.09 -18.00
N VAL A 301 14.14 -9.51 -16.79
CA VAL A 301 15.37 -8.99 -16.20
C VAL A 301 16.29 -10.19 -16.08
N ARG A 302 17.24 -10.30 -17.01
CA ARG A 302 18.21 -11.39 -16.99
C ARG A 302 18.95 -11.23 -15.68
N VAL A 303 18.90 -12.28 -14.87
CA VAL A 303 19.70 -12.35 -13.66
C VAL A 303 21.15 -12.31 -14.10
N MET A 304 21.82 -11.21 -13.78
CA MET A 304 23.23 -11.03 -14.10
C MET A 304 24.06 -11.81 -13.08
N ILE A 305 24.93 -12.69 -13.58
CA ILE A 305 25.85 -13.48 -12.76
C ILE A 305 27.17 -12.70 -12.67
N GLY A 306 27.66 -12.50 -11.46
CA GLY A 306 28.95 -11.88 -11.16
C GLY A 306 30.14 -12.75 -11.56
N GLY A 307 31.29 -12.10 -11.77
CA GLY A 307 32.56 -12.72 -12.10
C GLY A 307 33.42 -13.13 -10.89
N GLY A 308 32.90 -13.02 -9.67
CA GLY A 308 33.62 -13.31 -8.43
C GLY A 308 34.08 -12.08 -7.64
N GLU A 309 33.54 -10.91 -7.98
CA GLU A 309 33.77 -9.63 -7.31
C GLU A 309 33.36 -9.70 -5.84
N HIS A 310 34.07 -8.95 -5.00
CA HIS A 310 33.88 -8.98 -3.56
C HIS A 310 33.02 -7.80 -3.09
N VAL A 311 31.86 -8.14 -2.55
CA VAL A 311 30.88 -7.20 -2.01
C VAL A 311 30.98 -7.13 -0.50
N LEU A 312 31.14 -5.92 0.04
CA LEU A 312 30.92 -5.62 1.45
C LEU A 312 29.44 -5.32 1.66
N CYS A 313 28.77 -6.11 2.50
CA CYS A 313 27.39 -5.86 2.90
C CYS A 313 27.36 -5.37 4.35
N LEU A 314 26.61 -4.31 4.63
CA LEU A 314 26.41 -3.77 5.96
C LEU A 314 24.90 -3.64 6.23
N ASP A 315 24.43 -4.39 7.22
CA ASP A 315 23.03 -4.45 7.64
C ASP A 315 22.99 -4.84 9.12
N ASP A 316 22.41 -4.00 9.98
CA ASP A 316 22.31 -4.25 11.43
C ASP A 316 21.35 -5.39 11.75
N GLU A 317 20.41 -5.68 10.84
CA GLU A 317 19.54 -6.84 10.95
C GLU A 317 20.22 -8.10 10.40
N GLU A 318 20.81 -8.90 11.30
CA GLU A 318 21.55 -10.12 10.94
C GLU A 318 20.74 -11.06 10.02
N SER A 319 19.43 -11.18 10.27
CA SER A 319 18.56 -12.05 9.49
C SER A 319 18.48 -11.62 8.02
N LEU A 320 18.38 -10.31 7.77
CA LEU A 320 18.28 -9.71 6.45
C LEU A 320 19.64 -9.71 5.73
N GLY A 321 20.72 -9.37 6.46
CA GLY A 321 22.10 -9.46 5.99
C GLY A 321 22.45 -10.87 5.51
N ARG A 322 22.03 -11.93 6.24
CA ARG A 322 22.22 -13.34 5.84
C ARG A 322 21.44 -13.72 4.58
N VAL A 323 20.23 -13.19 4.39
CA VAL A 323 19.44 -13.44 3.17
C VAL A 323 20.11 -12.77 1.97
N MET A 324 20.44 -11.49 2.08
CA MET A 324 21.12 -10.74 1.03
C MET A 324 22.46 -11.36 0.65
N SER A 325 23.26 -11.76 1.63
CA SER A 325 24.55 -12.42 1.40
C SER A 325 24.39 -13.73 0.63
N ARG A 326 23.42 -14.58 1.00
CA ARG A 326 23.14 -15.82 0.26
C ARG A 326 22.65 -15.54 -1.16
N THR A 327 21.83 -14.52 -1.35
CA THR A 327 21.36 -14.12 -2.69
C THR A 327 22.54 -13.71 -3.56
N LEU A 328 23.40 -12.81 -3.09
CA LEU A 328 24.59 -12.35 -3.83
C LEU A 328 25.61 -13.47 -4.08
N GLN A 329 25.82 -14.37 -3.12
CA GLN A 329 26.67 -15.55 -3.32
C GLN A 329 26.13 -16.48 -4.40
N ARG A 330 24.81 -16.70 -4.45
CA ARG A 330 24.17 -17.48 -5.53
C ARG A 330 24.26 -16.80 -6.89
N LEU A 331 24.42 -15.48 -6.91
CA LEU A 331 24.69 -14.69 -8.11
C LEU A 331 26.17 -14.68 -8.50
N GLY A 332 27.05 -15.38 -7.79
CA GLY A 332 28.48 -15.50 -8.14
C GLY A 332 29.41 -14.50 -7.46
N TYR A 333 28.92 -13.67 -6.54
CA TYR A 333 29.75 -12.71 -5.80
C TYR A 333 30.39 -13.33 -4.55
N LYS A 334 31.59 -12.86 -4.18
CA LYS A 334 32.12 -13.05 -2.82
C LYS A 334 31.47 -12.01 -1.92
N VAL A 335 31.05 -12.40 -0.72
CA VAL A 335 30.35 -11.48 0.19
C VAL A 335 30.95 -11.53 1.58
N THR A 336 31.33 -10.38 2.12
CA THR A 336 31.60 -10.21 3.56
C THR A 336 30.51 -9.33 4.14
N CYS A 337 29.76 -9.86 5.11
CA CYS A 337 28.68 -9.14 5.77
C CYS A 337 29.11 -8.65 7.16
N PHE A 338 28.73 -7.43 7.48
CA PHE A 338 28.92 -6.81 8.79
C PHE A 338 27.57 -6.37 9.35
N HIS A 339 27.48 -6.35 10.69
CA HIS A 339 26.29 -5.94 11.44
C HIS A 339 26.52 -4.70 12.31
N SER A 340 27.73 -4.14 12.23
CA SER A 340 28.11 -2.89 12.90
C SER A 340 28.83 -2.01 11.86
N PRO A 341 28.41 -0.73 11.73
CA PRO A 341 29.10 0.24 10.88
C PRO A 341 30.60 0.37 11.21
N GLU A 342 30.95 0.30 12.49
CA GLU A 342 32.33 0.42 12.97
C GLU A 342 33.20 -0.73 12.46
N ALA A 343 32.72 -1.97 12.58
CA ALA A 343 33.42 -3.16 12.11
C ALA A 343 33.61 -3.15 10.58
N ALA A 344 32.57 -2.72 9.83
CA ALA A 344 32.66 -2.59 8.38
C ALA A 344 33.70 -1.55 7.95
N LEU A 345 33.70 -0.38 8.62
CA LEU A 345 34.64 0.70 8.33
C LEU A 345 36.08 0.33 8.74
N GLU A 346 36.27 -0.41 9.83
CA GLU A 346 37.58 -0.90 10.24
C GLU A 346 38.16 -1.88 9.23
N GLU A 347 37.36 -2.86 8.77
CA GLU A 347 37.80 -3.78 7.73
C GLU A 347 38.10 -3.05 6.42
N PHE A 348 37.23 -2.11 6.02
CA PHE A 348 37.44 -1.34 4.80
C PHE A 348 38.72 -0.50 4.88
N ARG A 349 39.04 0.11 6.04
CA ARG A 349 40.32 0.82 6.25
C ARG A 349 41.53 -0.10 6.15
N ARG A 350 41.41 -1.34 6.64
CA ARG A 350 42.50 -2.32 6.60
C ARG A 350 42.82 -2.77 5.18
N ALA A 351 41.80 -2.93 4.34
CA ALA A 351 41.96 -3.35 2.95
C ALA A 351 40.98 -2.62 2.00
N PRO A 352 41.23 -1.34 1.66
CA PRO A 352 40.29 -0.53 0.86
C PRO A 352 40.03 -1.06 -0.55
N ASP A 353 41.01 -1.80 -1.10
CA ASP A 353 40.95 -2.38 -2.45
C ASP A 353 40.45 -3.82 -2.47
N ALA A 354 40.15 -4.42 -1.31
CA ALA A 354 39.62 -5.79 -1.25
C ALA A 354 38.15 -5.87 -1.67
N PHE A 355 37.43 -4.75 -1.70
CA PHE A 355 36.00 -4.71 -2.00
C PHE A 355 35.72 -3.96 -3.29
N ASP A 356 34.99 -4.59 -4.21
CA ASP A 356 34.59 -4.02 -5.50
C ASP A 356 33.29 -3.20 -5.39
N LEU A 357 32.45 -3.52 -4.42
CA LEU A 357 31.19 -2.84 -4.12
C LEU A 357 30.91 -2.83 -2.62
N VAL A 358 30.37 -1.72 -2.13
CA VAL A 358 29.81 -1.61 -0.78
C VAL A 358 28.31 -1.43 -0.87
N ILE A 359 27.57 -2.25 -0.13
CA ILE A 359 26.12 -2.16 0.05
C ILE A 359 25.86 -1.87 1.52
N THR A 360 25.25 -0.74 1.84
CA THR A 360 24.94 -0.34 3.22
C THR A 360 23.45 -0.08 3.38
N ASP A 361 22.88 -0.47 4.53
CA ASP A 361 21.58 0.04 4.94
C ASP A 361 21.64 1.54 5.23
N TYR A 362 20.51 2.22 5.09
CA TYR A 362 20.38 3.65 5.33
C TYR A 362 20.21 3.96 6.81
N GLU A 363 19.31 3.26 7.51
CA GLU A 363 19.08 3.43 8.94
C GLU A 363 19.75 2.30 9.70
N MET A 364 20.80 2.62 10.46
CA MET A 364 21.43 1.68 11.39
C MET A 364 21.65 2.40 12.73
N PRO A 365 21.58 1.69 13.86
CA PRO A 365 21.91 2.24 15.17
C PRO A 365 23.31 2.87 15.19
N GLY A 366 23.42 4.06 15.76
CA GLY A 366 24.69 4.79 15.92
C GLY A 366 25.14 5.57 14.68
N MET A 367 25.05 4.99 13.47
CA MET A 367 25.56 5.63 12.25
C MET A 367 24.68 5.33 11.02
N THR A 368 24.34 6.37 10.25
CA THR A 368 23.56 6.21 9.02
C THR A 368 24.41 5.67 7.87
N GLY A 369 23.77 5.00 6.91
CA GLY A 369 24.43 4.55 5.68
C GLY A 369 25.08 5.68 4.87
N LEU A 370 24.51 6.89 4.93
CA LEU A 370 25.12 8.08 4.33
C LEU A 370 26.45 8.44 4.99
N ALA A 371 26.52 8.37 6.33
CA ALA A 371 27.74 8.65 7.06
C ALA A 371 28.83 7.58 6.80
N VAL A 372 28.43 6.30 6.71
CA VAL A 372 29.33 5.20 6.31
C VAL A 372 29.86 5.43 4.90
N ALA A 373 28.96 5.71 3.94
CA ALA A 373 29.33 5.97 2.56
C ALA A 373 30.29 7.16 2.43
N GLY A 374 30.05 8.24 3.17
CA GLY A 374 30.93 9.41 3.19
C GLY A 374 32.34 9.09 3.70
N GLN A 375 32.47 8.26 4.74
CA GLN A 375 33.78 7.81 5.23
C GLN A 375 34.49 6.90 4.23
N ILE A 376 33.77 5.97 3.62
CA ILE A 376 34.33 5.05 2.61
C ILE A 376 34.81 5.83 1.38
N LEU A 377 34.02 6.77 0.89
CA LEU A 377 34.37 7.61 -0.25
C LEU A 377 35.48 8.62 0.08
N GLY A 378 35.58 9.04 1.34
CA GLY A 378 36.72 9.83 1.84
C GLY A 378 38.03 9.04 1.83
N LEU A 379 37.99 7.73 2.08
CA LEU A 379 39.15 6.84 2.03
C LEU A 379 39.50 6.41 0.60
N ARG A 380 38.49 6.05 -0.20
CA ARG A 380 38.64 5.65 -1.60
C ARG A 380 37.56 6.32 -2.45
N PRO A 381 37.85 7.47 -3.08
CA PRO A 381 36.87 8.21 -3.88
C PRO A 381 36.28 7.44 -5.07
N GLN A 382 36.99 6.41 -5.55
CA GLN A 382 36.54 5.55 -6.63
C GLN A 382 35.66 4.37 -6.15
N ALA A 383 35.49 4.20 -4.83
CA ALA A 383 34.66 3.12 -4.30
C ALA A 383 33.24 3.22 -4.84
N ARG A 384 32.67 2.07 -5.19
CA ARG A 384 31.27 1.95 -5.58
C ARG A 384 30.47 1.70 -4.32
N VAL A 385 29.55 2.61 -4.01
CA VAL A 385 28.68 2.50 -2.84
C VAL A 385 27.23 2.53 -3.29
N MET A 386 26.47 1.55 -2.81
CA MET A 386 25.02 1.42 -2.97
C MET A 386 24.35 1.51 -1.59
N LEU A 387 23.25 2.23 -1.54
CA LEU A 387 22.42 2.38 -0.34
C LEU A 387 21.14 1.56 -0.49
N LEU A 388 20.78 0.83 0.55
CA LEU A 388 19.48 0.20 0.69
C LEU A 388 18.65 0.98 1.72
N SER A 389 17.36 1.21 1.48
CA SER A 389 16.51 1.91 2.44
C SER A 389 15.11 1.33 2.46
N GLY A 390 14.47 1.27 3.63
CA GLY A 390 13.04 0.94 3.76
C GLY A 390 12.10 1.99 3.15
N TYR A 391 12.63 3.16 2.77
CA TYR A 391 11.89 4.23 2.09
C TYR A 391 12.83 5.08 1.23
N VAL A 392 12.41 5.41 0.01
CA VAL A 392 13.20 6.26 -0.89
C VAL A 392 12.45 7.55 -1.14
N LYS A 393 12.82 8.62 -0.42
CA LYS A 393 12.33 9.99 -0.66
C LYS A 393 13.29 10.73 -1.59
N GLU A 394 12.79 11.76 -2.29
CA GLU A 394 13.64 12.66 -3.08
C GLU A 394 14.79 13.27 -2.28
N GLU A 395 14.56 13.58 -1.01
CA GLU A 395 15.59 14.12 -0.11
C GLU A 395 16.75 13.13 0.08
N ILE A 396 16.45 11.86 0.34
CA ILE A 396 17.46 10.80 0.46
C ILE A 396 18.22 10.62 -0.85
N LEU A 397 17.54 10.65 -1.99
CA LEU A 397 18.18 10.56 -3.30
C LEU A 397 19.14 11.73 -3.54
N ARG A 398 18.73 12.96 -3.16
CA ARG A 398 19.57 14.16 -3.27
C ARG A 398 20.78 14.08 -2.35
N GLU A 399 20.61 13.64 -1.10
CA GLU A 399 21.70 13.50 -0.14
C GLU A 399 22.68 12.39 -0.52
N ALA A 400 22.17 11.23 -0.93
CA ALA A 400 22.98 10.12 -1.44
C ALA A 400 23.82 10.56 -2.65
N ALA A 401 23.23 11.28 -3.60
CA ALA A 401 23.95 11.82 -4.75
C ALA A 401 25.03 12.83 -4.36
N ARG A 402 24.79 13.68 -3.35
CA ARG A 402 25.80 14.63 -2.83
C ARG A 402 26.99 13.92 -2.19
N VAL A 403 26.75 12.84 -1.47
CA VAL A 403 27.80 12.03 -0.83
C VAL A 403 28.60 11.23 -1.86
N GLY A 404 28.04 10.99 -3.05
CA GLY A 404 28.69 10.22 -4.13
C GLY A 404 28.20 8.77 -4.24
N ILE A 405 27.10 8.44 -3.56
CA ILE A 405 26.42 7.14 -3.69
C ILE A 405 25.81 7.05 -5.09
N ARG A 406 26.13 5.98 -5.80
CA ARG A 406 25.76 5.82 -7.21
C ARG A 406 24.38 5.20 -7.41
N ARG A 407 23.86 4.50 -6.39
CA ARG A 407 22.53 3.88 -6.45
C ARG A 407 21.90 3.79 -5.06
N VAL A 408 20.61 4.08 -4.98
CA VAL A 408 19.75 3.81 -3.83
C VAL A 408 18.67 2.82 -4.23
N LEU A 409 18.47 1.73 -3.50
CA LEU A 409 17.38 0.76 -3.72
C LEU A 409 16.43 0.72 -2.53
N LEU A 410 15.17 0.40 -2.81
CA LEU A 410 14.15 0.17 -1.78
C LEU A 410 14.27 -1.26 -1.23
N LYS A 411 14.22 -1.40 0.09
CA LYS A 411 14.07 -2.68 0.80
C LYS A 411 12.58 -3.01 0.96
N PRO A 412 12.16 -4.27 0.80
CA PRO A 412 12.96 -5.40 0.32
C PRO A 412 13.18 -5.31 -1.19
N CYS A 413 14.40 -5.60 -1.65
CA CYS A 413 14.72 -5.61 -3.07
C CYS A 413 14.62 -7.02 -3.66
N GLU A 414 13.95 -7.16 -4.79
CA GLU A 414 13.89 -8.44 -5.50
C GLU A 414 15.25 -8.83 -6.10
N THR A 415 15.51 -10.13 -6.21
CA THR A 415 16.78 -10.66 -6.75
C THR A 415 17.13 -10.10 -8.14
N PRO A 416 16.19 -9.99 -9.11
CA PRO A 416 16.52 -9.43 -10.42
C PRO A 416 16.96 -7.97 -10.36
N ILE A 417 16.24 -7.15 -9.57
CA ILE A 417 16.54 -5.72 -9.36
C ILE A 417 17.91 -5.55 -8.68
N LEU A 418 18.18 -6.36 -7.64
CA LEU A 418 19.47 -6.37 -6.96
C LEU A 418 20.60 -6.79 -7.92
N SER A 419 20.40 -7.86 -8.69
CA SER A 419 21.41 -8.37 -9.64
C SER A 419 21.76 -7.35 -10.72
N GLN A 420 20.75 -6.65 -11.23
CA GLN A 420 20.93 -5.63 -12.25
C GLN A 420 21.66 -4.41 -11.67
N ALA A 421 21.24 -3.90 -10.51
CA ALA A 421 21.87 -2.74 -9.89
C ALA A 421 23.35 -3.01 -9.53
N VAL A 422 23.66 -4.20 -9.04
CA VAL A 422 25.04 -4.61 -8.73
C VAL A 422 25.87 -4.70 -10.02
N ALA A 423 25.35 -5.36 -11.07
CA ALA A 423 26.05 -5.49 -12.34
C ALA A 423 26.30 -4.13 -13.02
N GLU A 424 25.31 -3.23 -13.02
CA GLU A 424 25.44 -1.88 -13.57
C GLU A 424 26.51 -1.06 -12.82
N LEU A 425 26.54 -1.15 -11.50
CA LEU A 425 27.54 -0.46 -10.69
C LEU A 425 28.96 -0.97 -10.94
N LEU A 426 29.12 -2.29 -11.08
CA LEU A 426 30.40 -2.94 -11.34
C LEU A 426 30.88 -2.74 -12.79
N ALA A 427 29.96 -2.63 -13.75
CA ALA A 427 30.26 -2.36 -15.15
C ALA A 427 30.59 -0.88 -15.44
N ALA A 428 30.07 0.05 -14.64
CA ALA A 428 30.35 1.47 -14.80
C ALA A 428 31.82 1.80 -14.47
N GLU A 429 32.55 2.42 -15.41
CA GLU A 429 33.93 2.86 -15.18
C GLU A 429 34.02 3.84 -13.98
N PRO A 430 35.16 3.85 -13.26
CA PRO A 430 35.36 4.78 -12.15
C PRO A 430 35.46 6.23 -12.66
N GLY A 431 34.33 6.93 -12.79
CA GLY A 431 34.29 8.37 -13.11
C GLY A 431 33.10 8.86 -13.93
N ALA A 432 32.32 7.96 -14.55
CA ALA A 432 31.13 8.36 -15.29
C ALA A 432 29.98 8.71 -14.33
N ARG A 433 29.66 10.00 -14.19
CA ARG A 433 28.39 10.44 -13.61
C ARG A 433 27.27 9.90 -14.50
N THR A 434 26.39 9.07 -13.96
CA THR A 434 25.16 8.66 -14.65
C THR A 434 24.28 9.89 -14.92
N PRO A 435 23.58 9.94 -16.07
CA PRO A 435 22.76 11.10 -16.41
C PRO A 435 21.61 11.22 -15.40
N SER A 436 21.45 12.43 -14.88
CA SER A 436 20.28 12.85 -14.12
C SER A 436 19.00 12.52 -14.92
N LEU A 437 18.04 11.85 -14.27
CA LEU A 437 16.67 11.73 -14.77
C LEU A 437 16.15 13.14 -15.16
N PRO A 438 15.44 13.28 -16.30
CA PRO A 438 15.05 14.58 -16.80
C PRO A 438 14.15 15.29 -15.79
N ALA A 439 14.50 16.54 -15.46
CA ALA A 439 13.69 17.41 -14.62
C ALA A 439 12.32 17.60 -15.28
N SER A 440 11.27 17.12 -14.63
CA SER A 440 9.88 17.41 -15.00
C SER A 440 9.59 18.88 -14.75
N ARG A 441 9.15 19.57 -15.80
CA ARG A 441 8.52 20.89 -15.74
C ARG A 441 7.04 20.75 -15.42
#